data_AF-A0A7C6I1H3-F1
#
_entry.id   AF-A0A7C6I1H3-F1
#
_cell.length_a   1.000
_cell.length_b   1.000
_cell.length_c   1.000
_cell.angle_alpha   90.00
_cell.angle_beta   90.00
_cell.angle_gamma   90.00
#
_symmetry.space_group_name_H-M   'P 1'
#
loop_
_entity.id
_entity.type
_entity.pdbx_description
1 polymer ?
#
loop_
_entity_poly.entity_id
_entity_poly.type
_entity_poly.pdbx_seq_one_letter_code
_entity_poly.pdbx_strand_id
1 'polypeptide(L)'
;MTRTCPLCGKSKPVEALFCEECTHRMHADYEVSLPTTSTQGERGIVQASEKAMAEGSGKGIEREQEIAQAQAQEQILYQKQVQARELERKREINESQAQEQGQARERIEKQVMGKRLSVPILVLLALLLLVGGYALFNETIRKGNIERRGWDTALSMNSVEGYLDYMATFPRGAHFEDAYEALRKLKLEEAMQWERLKASTNTAELRDFLSQHPDTPFAPLVEKRLDSLSWAGAARANTPEAYSEYIYLSQQGQLRGDYVNEARQKREELLSAFVESVITDSIPE
;
A
#
# COMPACT_ATOMS: atom_id res chain seq x y z
N MET A 1 5.42 -21.71 20.94
CA MET A 1 4.24 -22.46 20.44
C MET A 1 3.01 -21.89 21.13
N THR A 2 2.08 -21.31 20.38
CA THR A 2 0.89 -20.63 20.92
C THR A 2 -0.01 -21.64 21.65
N ARG A 3 -0.34 -21.37 22.92
CA ARG A 3 -1.19 -22.24 23.77
C ARG A 3 -2.68 -21.92 23.62
N THR A 4 -3.06 -21.21 22.57
CA THR A 4 -4.41 -20.73 22.30
C THR A 4 -5.00 -21.43 21.08
N CYS A 5 -6.24 -21.90 21.21
CA CYS A 5 -7.01 -22.56 20.16
C CYS A 5 -7.41 -21.54 19.09
N PRO A 6 -7.12 -21.80 17.79
CA PRO A 6 -7.40 -20.84 16.72
C PRO A 6 -8.90 -20.68 16.42
N LEU A 7 -9.75 -21.62 16.86
CA LEU A 7 -11.19 -21.59 16.57
C LEU A 7 -12.00 -20.80 17.60
N CYS A 8 -11.55 -20.76 18.86
CA CYS A 8 -12.32 -20.18 19.96
C CYS A 8 -11.52 -19.30 20.92
N GLY A 9 -10.20 -19.21 20.74
CA GLY A 9 -9.32 -18.40 21.60
C GLY A 9 -9.01 -18.98 22.99
N LYS A 10 -9.63 -20.11 23.39
CA LYS A 10 -9.38 -20.76 24.68
C LYS A 10 -8.04 -21.51 24.73
N SER A 11 -7.54 -21.82 25.92
CA SER A 11 -6.29 -22.57 26.07
C SER A 11 -6.41 -24.01 25.53
N LYS A 12 -5.32 -24.51 24.92
CA LYS A 12 -5.23 -25.87 24.37
C LYS A 12 -4.05 -26.65 24.99
N PRO A 13 -4.12 -27.99 25.06
CA PRO A 13 -2.99 -28.81 25.48
C PRO A 13 -1.79 -28.68 24.51
N VAL A 14 -0.59 -29.00 24.99
CA VAL A 14 0.67 -28.69 24.29
C VAL A 14 0.79 -29.49 22.99
N GLU A 15 0.34 -30.75 22.98
CA GLU A 15 0.39 -31.63 21.81
C GLU A 15 -0.85 -31.55 20.89
N ALA A 16 -1.91 -30.82 21.26
CA ALA A 16 -3.16 -30.78 20.48
C ALA A 16 -3.25 -29.53 19.59
N LEU A 17 -3.81 -29.66 18.37
CA LEU A 17 -4.02 -28.51 17.47
C LEU A 17 -5.22 -27.63 17.88
N PHE A 18 -6.26 -28.22 18.48
CA PHE A 18 -7.47 -27.55 18.93
C PHE A 18 -7.76 -27.87 20.40
N CYS A 19 -8.62 -27.07 21.06
CA CYS A 19 -9.13 -27.43 22.39
C CYS A 19 -10.19 -28.55 22.27
N GLU A 20 -10.34 -29.33 23.32
CA GLU A 20 -11.23 -30.51 23.38
C GLU A 20 -12.67 -30.20 22.92
N GLU A 21 -13.21 -29.05 23.34
CA GLU A 21 -14.53 -28.56 22.93
C GLU A 21 -14.68 -28.36 21.41
N CYS A 22 -13.66 -27.81 20.75
CA CYS A 22 -13.71 -27.54 19.31
C CYS A 22 -13.51 -28.81 18.50
N THR A 23 -12.69 -29.73 18.99
CA THR A 23 -12.50 -31.06 18.38
C THR A 23 -13.81 -31.85 18.38
N HIS A 24 -14.51 -31.90 19.52
CA HIS A 24 -15.79 -32.61 19.63
C HIS A 24 -16.85 -32.02 18.69
N ARG A 25 -16.91 -30.69 18.59
CA ARG A 25 -17.86 -30.02 17.70
C ARG A 25 -17.60 -30.30 16.22
N MET A 26 -16.35 -30.47 15.81
CA MET A 26 -16.01 -30.85 14.44
C MET A 26 -16.38 -32.29 14.10
N HIS A 27 -16.28 -33.21 15.07
CA HIS A 27 -16.63 -34.62 14.85
C HIS A 27 -18.14 -34.88 14.91
N ALA A 28 -18.90 -34.05 15.61
CA ALA A 28 -20.36 -34.15 15.69
C ALA A 28 -21.08 -33.81 14.36
N ASP A 29 -20.42 -33.11 13.43
CA ASP A 29 -21.02 -32.65 12.17
C ASP A 29 -20.83 -33.65 11.00
N TYR A 30 -20.25 -34.84 11.22
CA TYR A 30 -19.92 -35.82 10.15
C TYR A 30 -20.34 -37.28 10.43
N GLU A 31 -21.55 -37.51 10.96
CA GLU A 31 -22.17 -38.83 10.89
C GLU A 31 -23.36 -38.83 9.92
N VAL A 32 -23.09 -39.30 8.69
CA VAL A 32 -24.10 -39.63 7.68
C VAL A 32 -24.48 -41.10 7.87
N SER A 33 -25.65 -41.35 8.46
CA SER A 33 -26.21 -42.70 8.60
C SER A 33 -26.95 -43.11 7.31
N LEU A 34 -26.36 -44.05 6.57
CA LEU A 34 -26.97 -44.72 5.42
C LEU A 34 -28.10 -45.66 5.87
N PRO A 35 -29.27 -45.66 5.20
CA PRO A 35 -30.36 -46.58 5.53
C PRO A 35 -30.15 -47.94 4.84
N THR A 36 -30.04 -49.01 5.62
CA THR A 36 -30.23 -50.37 5.12
C THR A 36 -31.71 -50.75 5.22
N THR A 37 -32.29 -50.92 4.04
CA THR A 37 -33.64 -51.36 3.79
C THR A 37 -33.94 -52.71 4.41
N SER A 38 -35.11 -52.78 5.05
CA SER A 38 -35.81 -54.00 5.42
C SER A 38 -36.04 -54.92 4.22
N THR A 39 -35.76 -56.20 4.38
CA THR A 39 -36.40 -57.28 3.61
C THR A 39 -36.81 -58.38 4.57
N GLN A 40 -38.06 -58.36 5.01
CA GLN A 40 -38.74 -59.55 5.52
C GLN A 40 -39.99 -59.74 4.65
N GLY A 41 -39.77 -60.42 3.53
CA GLY A 41 -40.81 -60.93 2.67
C GLY A 41 -41.53 -62.08 3.37
N GLU A 42 -42.81 -61.85 3.63
CA GLU A 42 -43.92 -62.59 3.03
C GLU A 42 -43.86 -64.13 2.90
N ARG A 43 -45.02 -64.70 3.25
CA ARG A 43 -45.65 -65.93 2.76
C ARG A 43 -45.35 -67.24 3.49
N GLY A 44 -46.45 -67.80 4.00
CA GLY A 44 -46.76 -69.18 3.69
C GLY A 44 -47.31 -69.96 4.86
N ILE A 45 -48.61 -69.85 5.13
CA ILE A 45 -49.34 -70.97 5.72
C ILE A 45 -50.61 -71.15 4.89
N VAL A 46 -50.57 -72.11 3.97
CA VAL A 46 -51.76 -72.70 3.34
C VAL A 46 -51.56 -74.21 3.37
N GLN A 47 -52.67 -74.90 3.61
CA GLN A 47 -52.94 -76.34 3.45
C GLN A 47 -52.46 -77.24 4.59
N ALA A 48 -53.15 -78.31 4.97
CA ALA A 48 -54.53 -78.76 4.77
C ALA A 48 -54.63 -80.07 5.58
N SER A 49 -55.75 -80.30 6.26
CA SER A 49 -56.32 -81.65 6.35
C SER A 49 -57.83 -81.55 6.55
N GLU A 50 -58.54 -82.11 5.58
CA GLU A 50 -59.99 -82.22 5.45
C GLU A 50 -60.48 -83.60 5.92
N LYS A 51 -61.75 -83.62 6.40
CA LYS A 51 -62.85 -84.62 6.24
C LYS A 51 -62.67 -86.04 6.81
N ALA A 52 -63.70 -86.80 7.22
CA ALA A 52 -65.17 -86.82 7.00
C ALA A 52 -65.86 -87.41 8.27
N MET A 53 -67.17 -87.31 8.55
CA MET A 53 -68.38 -87.69 7.80
C MET A 53 -69.57 -86.80 8.26
N ALA A 54 -70.39 -86.17 7.42
CA ALA A 54 -71.35 -86.65 6.40
C ALA A 54 -72.66 -87.22 6.98
N GLU A 55 -73.72 -86.40 6.97
CA GLU A 55 -75.07 -86.78 6.54
C GLU A 55 -75.96 -85.52 6.37
N GLY A 56 -76.81 -85.50 5.32
CA GLY A 56 -78.07 -84.75 5.38
C GLY A 56 -78.33 -83.62 4.37
N SER A 57 -78.57 -83.98 3.11
CA SER A 57 -79.73 -83.58 2.29
C SER A 57 -80.00 -82.09 2.00
N GLY A 58 -79.81 -81.73 0.72
CA GLY A 58 -80.09 -80.42 0.16
C GLY A 58 -81.58 -80.06 0.09
N LYS A 59 -81.84 -78.79 0.40
CA LYS A 59 -82.96 -77.92 -0.04
C LYS A 59 -82.79 -76.53 0.62
N GLY A 60 -81.80 -75.72 0.19
CA GLY A 60 -81.52 -74.41 0.84
C GLY A 60 -80.78 -73.35 0.00
N ILE A 61 -80.48 -73.62 -1.27
CA ILE A 61 -79.49 -72.83 -2.06
C ILE A 61 -79.99 -71.42 -2.43
N GLU A 62 -81.30 -71.17 -2.49
CA GLU A 62 -81.84 -69.86 -2.87
C GLU A 62 -81.96 -68.86 -1.69
N ARG A 63 -82.12 -69.34 -0.45
CA ARG A 63 -82.14 -68.46 0.76
C ARG A 63 -80.74 -68.10 1.26
N GLU A 64 -79.75 -68.98 1.07
CA GLU A 64 -78.35 -68.70 1.45
C GLU A 64 -77.76 -67.57 0.59
N GLN A 65 -78.15 -67.45 -0.68
CA GLN A 65 -77.67 -66.37 -1.56
C GLN A 65 -78.21 -64.98 -1.16
N GLU A 66 -79.48 -64.88 -0.76
CA GLU A 66 -80.06 -63.60 -0.29
C GLU A 66 -79.45 -63.14 1.04
N ILE A 67 -79.19 -64.07 1.97
CA ILE A 67 -78.54 -63.77 3.25
C ILE A 67 -77.08 -63.34 3.03
N ALA A 68 -76.36 -64.01 2.11
CA ALA A 68 -74.99 -63.63 1.76
C ALA A 68 -74.92 -62.23 1.09
N GLN A 69 -75.90 -61.88 0.26
CA GLN A 69 -75.98 -60.54 -0.34
C GLN A 69 -76.31 -59.45 0.69
N ALA A 70 -77.20 -59.72 1.64
CA ALA A 70 -77.51 -58.80 2.74
C ALA A 70 -76.29 -58.56 3.65
N GLN A 71 -75.56 -59.64 3.99
CA GLN A 71 -74.33 -59.56 4.78
C GLN A 71 -73.22 -58.79 4.04
N ALA A 72 -73.09 -58.96 2.72
CA ALA A 72 -72.13 -58.20 1.92
C ALA A 72 -72.46 -56.70 1.88
N GLN A 73 -73.75 -56.33 1.79
CA GLN A 73 -74.16 -54.92 1.85
C GLN A 73 -73.86 -54.27 3.21
N GLU A 74 -74.07 -54.99 4.31
CA GLU A 74 -73.75 -54.52 5.66
C GLU A 74 -72.24 -54.31 5.84
N GLN A 75 -71.41 -55.23 5.31
CA GLN A 75 -69.95 -55.09 5.32
C GLN A 75 -69.45 -53.88 4.51
N ILE A 76 -70.07 -53.59 3.36
CA ILE A 76 -69.74 -52.41 2.55
C ILE A 76 -70.10 -51.12 3.30
N LEU A 77 -71.25 -51.09 3.98
CA LEU A 77 -71.67 -49.95 4.79
C LEU A 77 -70.69 -49.71 5.94
N TYR A 78 -70.27 -50.78 6.62
CA TYR A 78 -69.27 -50.73 7.67
C TYR A 78 -67.91 -50.20 7.16
N GLN A 79 -67.41 -50.69 6.03
CA GLN A 79 -66.16 -50.20 5.45
C GLN A 79 -66.22 -48.71 5.06
N LYS A 80 -67.35 -48.25 4.50
CA LYS A 80 -67.54 -46.83 4.19
C LYS A 80 -67.49 -45.94 5.43
N GLN A 81 -68.05 -46.39 6.55
CA GLN A 81 -68.00 -45.65 7.82
C GLN A 81 -66.57 -45.57 8.38
N VAL A 82 -65.79 -46.65 8.29
CA VAL A 82 -64.39 -46.67 8.72
C VAL A 82 -63.54 -45.72 7.88
N GLN A 83 -63.71 -45.74 6.55
CA GLN A 83 -63.01 -44.83 5.63
C GLN A 83 -63.36 -43.36 5.88
N ALA A 84 -64.65 -43.06 6.15
CA ALA A 84 -65.07 -41.69 6.47
C ALA A 84 -64.38 -41.17 7.74
N ARG A 85 -64.34 -41.98 8.81
CA ARG A 85 -63.64 -41.62 10.06
C ARG A 85 -62.14 -41.45 9.88
N GLU A 86 -61.51 -42.26 9.04
CA GLU A 86 -60.08 -42.13 8.76
C GLU A 86 -59.78 -40.84 8.00
N LEU A 87 -60.66 -40.43 7.08
CA LEU A 87 -60.52 -39.18 6.34
C LEU A 87 -60.68 -37.95 7.25
N GLU A 88 -61.65 -37.98 8.17
CA GLU A 88 -61.83 -36.94 9.19
C GLU A 88 -60.58 -36.80 10.06
N ARG A 89 -60.05 -37.91 10.57
CA ARG A 89 -58.81 -37.91 11.36
C ARG A 89 -57.63 -37.32 10.58
N LYS A 90 -57.49 -37.64 9.29
CA LYS A 90 -56.44 -37.07 8.42
C LYS A 90 -56.61 -35.56 8.22
N ARG A 91 -57.85 -35.06 8.13
CA ARG A 91 -58.12 -33.63 8.03
C ARG A 91 -57.73 -32.88 9.31
N GLU A 92 -58.09 -33.41 10.47
CA GLU A 92 -57.73 -32.81 11.77
C GLU A 92 -56.21 -32.75 11.99
N ILE A 93 -55.49 -33.80 11.59
CA ILE A 93 -54.02 -33.82 11.66
C ILE A 93 -53.43 -32.76 10.73
N ASN A 94 -53.95 -32.62 9.51
CA ASN A 94 -53.45 -31.63 8.55
C ASN A 94 -53.74 -30.19 9.01
N GLU A 95 -54.91 -29.96 9.61
CA GLU A 95 -55.30 -28.65 10.15
C GLU A 95 -54.46 -28.26 11.38
N SER A 96 -54.18 -29.19 12.28
CA SER A 96 -53.30 -28.96 13.43
C SER A 96 -51.85 -28.68 13.01
N GLN A 97 -51.33 -29.41 12.02
CA GLN A 97 -50.01 -29.13 11.44
C GLN A 97 -49.94 -27.75 10.76
N ALA A 98 -50.98 -27.35 10.04
CA ALA A 98 -51.05 -26.03 9.41
C ALA A 98 -51.04 -24.90 10.47
N GLN A 99 -51.75 -25.09 11.59
CA GLN A 99 -51.75 -24.15 12.70
C GLN A 99 -50.40 -24.06 13.42
N GLU A 100 -49.73 -25.20 13.70
CA GLU A 100 -48.38 -25.19 14.28
C GLU A 100 -47.38 -24.47 13.37
N GLN A 101 -47.44 -24.72 12.06
CA GLN A 101 -46.56 -24.04 11.09
C GLN A 101 -46.82 -22.53 11.03
N GLY A 102 -48.08 -22.10 11.08
CA GLY A 102 -48.45 -20.69 11.13
C GLY A 102 -47.94 -20.00 12.40
N GLN A 103 -48.16 -20.63 13.56
CA GLN A 103 -47.68 -20.11 14.85
C GLN A 103 -46.15 -20.09 14.94
N ALA A 104 -45.46 -21.11 14.41
CA ALA A 104 -44.00 -21.16 14.36
C ALA A 104 -43.43 -20.03 13.50
N ARG A 105 -44.04 -19.75 12.33
CA ARG A 105 -43.65 -18.62 11.46
C ARG A 105 -43.82 -17.28 12.17
N GLU A 106 -44.97 -17.06 12.82
CA GLU A 106 -45.23 -15.81 13.54
C GLU A 106 -44.26 -15.59 14.72
N ARG A 107 -43.89 -16.67 15.44
CA ARG A 107 -42.88 -16.60 16.51
C ARG A 107 -41.50 -16.21 15.99
N ILE A 108 -41.08 -16.77 14.85
CA ILE A 108 -39.80 -16.43 14.20
C ILE A 108 -39.80 -14.97 13.76
N GLU A 109 -40.89 -14.50 13.13
CA GLU A 109 -41.01 -13.13 12.64
C GLU A 109 -40.90 -12.10 13.78
N LYS A 110 -41.57 -12.36 14.91
CA LYS A 110 -41.49 -11.52 16.12
C LYS A 110 -40.09 -11.52 16.76
N GLN A 111 -39.34 -12.62 16.66
CA GLN A 111 -37.98 -12.73 17.23
C GLN A 111 -36.90 -11.95 16.46
N VAL A 112 -37.13 -11.65 15.18
CA VAL A 112 -36.13 -11.00 14.29
C VAL A 112 -36.10 -9.47 14.45
N MET A 113 -37.13 -8.87 15.05
CA MET A 113 -37.27 -7.41 15.24
C MET A 113 -36.48 -6.82 16.43
N GLY A 114 -35.50 -7.54 16.98
CA GLY A 114 -34.57 -7.01 17.99
C GLY A 114 -33.44 -6.20 17.34
N LYS A 115 -33.52 -4.85 17.43
CA LYS A 115 -32.49 -3.83 17.05
C LYS A 115 -31.23 -4.38 16.35
N ARG A 116 -31.34 -4.79 15.09
CA ARG A 116 -30.18 -5.02 14.23
C ARG A 116 -29.82 -3.66 13.65
N LEU A 117 -28.62 -3.14 13.95
CA LEU A 117 -28.14 -1.91 13.32
C LEU A 117 -28.20 -2.13 11.80
N SER A 118 -29.03 -1.34 11.10
CA SER A 118 -29.37 -1.65 9.70
C SER A 118 -28.10 -1.73 8.85
N VAL A 119 -28.00 -2.75 7.98
CA VAL A 119 -26.87 -2.97 7.06
C VAL A 119 -26.35 -1.68 6.38
N PRO A 120 -27.18 -0.73 5.89
CA PRO A 120 -26.67 0.52 5.34
C PRO A 120 -25.88 1.39 6.33
N ILE A 121 -26.24 1.39 7.62
CA ILE A 121 -25.51 2.12 8.66
C ILE A 121 -24.12 1.50 8.89
N LEU A 122 -24.02 0.17 8.86
CA LEU A 122 -22.72 -0.53 8.98
C LEU A 122 -21.82 -0.25 7.78
N VAL A 123 -22.39 -0.20 6.56
CA VAL A 123 -21.64 0.15 5.35
C VAL A 123 -21.15 1.60 5.42
N LEU A 124 -21.99 2.55 5.85
CA LEU A 124 -21.58 3.95 6.03
C LEU A 124 -20.48 4.12 7.08
N LEU A 125 -20.57 3.40 8.20
CA LEU A 125 -19.51 3.40 9.23
C LEU A 125 -18.19 2.80 8.70
N ALA A 126 -18.26 1.70 7.95
CA ALA A 126 -17.08 1.11 7.32
C ALA A 126 -16.43 2.06 6.30
N LEU A 127 -17.23 2.75 5.49
CA LEU A 127 -16.73 3.76 4.55
C LEU A 127 -16.10 4.95 5.29
N LEU A 128 -16.70 5.44 6.38
CA LEU A 128 -16.12 6.50 7.20
C LEU A 128 -14.78 6.08 7.83
N LEU A 129 -14.67 4.84 8.31
CA LEU A 129 -13.42 4.30 8.83
C LEU A 129 -12.34 4.17 7.74
N LEU A 130 -12.71 3.74 6.54
CA LEU A 130 -11.77 3.67 5.41
C LEU A 130 -11.30 5.07 4.98
N VAL A 131 -12.21 6.04 4.87
CA VAL A 131 -11.87 7.42 4.51
C VAL A 131 -11.02 8.08 5.61
N GLY A 132 -11.40 7.91 6.88
CA GLY A 132 -10.63 8.41 8.02
C GLY A 132 -9.24 7.76 8.11
N GLY A 133 -9.18 6.44 7.97
CA GLY A 133 -7.92 5.68 7.94
C GLY A 133 -7.02 6.09 6.76
N TYR A 134 -7.59 6.27 5.57
CA TYR A 134 -6.86 6.77 4.41
C TYR A 134 -6.34 8.19 4.61
N ALA A 135 -7.16 9.08 5.18
CA ALA A 135 -6.74 10.46 5.49
C ALA A 135 -5.58 10.47 6.49
N LEU A 136 -5.67 9.69 7.58
CA LEU A 136 -4.59 9.54 8.57
C LEU A 136 -3.31 8.95 7.96
N PHE A 137 -3.44 7.91 7.12
CA PHE A 137 -2.30 7.30 6.44
C PHE A 137 -1.64 8.27 5.45
N ASN A 138 -2.43 8.97 4.64
CA ASN A 138 -1.94 9.93 3.67
C ASN A 138 -1.26 11.13 4.34
N GLU A 139 -1.88 11.69 5.38
CA GLU A 139 -1.35 12.86 6.07
C GLU A 139 -0.10 12.54 6.88
N THR A 140 -0.13 11.46 7.67
CA THR A 140 0.94 11.19 8.63
C THR A 140 2.05 10.35 8.04
N ILE A 141 1.72 9.26 7.34
CA ILE A 141 2.71 8.28 6.89
C ILE A 141 3.28 8.67 5.52
N ARG A 142 2.42 9.05 4.56
CA ARG A 142 2.90 9.35 3.21
C ARG A 142 3.69 10.65 3.16
N LYS A 143 3.20 11.74 3.77
CA LYS A 143 3.90 13.03 3.75
C LYS A 143 5.23 12.98 4.50
N GLY A 144 5.26 12.36 5.69
CA GLY A 144 6.50 12.21 6.46
C GLY A 144 7.57 11.40 5.73
N ASN A 145 7.18 10.30 5.06
CA ASN A 145 8.14 9.49 4.30
C ASN A 145 8.71 10.21 3.06
N ILE A 146 7.93 11.08 2.41
CA ILE A 146 8.40 11.86 1.26
C ILE A 146 9.37 12.95 1.71
N GLU A 147 9.03 13.68 2.77
CA GLU A 147 9.88 14.72 3.36
C GLU A 147 11.19 14.14 3.86
N ARG A 148 11.16 12.98 4.55
CA ARG A 148 12.36 12.28 4.99
C ARG A 148 13.30 11.93 3.84
N ARG A 149 12.78 11.42 2.72
CA ARG A 149 13.59 11.13 1.54
C ARG A 149 14.18 12.39 0.91
N GLY A 150 13.40 13.48 0.90
CA GLY A 150 13.89 14.79 0.47
C GLY A 150 15.04 15.27 1.35
N TRP A 151 14.91 15.11 2.67
CA TRP A 151 15.96 15.45 3.62
C TRP A 151 17.22 14.59 3.45
N ASP A 152 17.06 13.27 3.31
CA ASP A 152 18.18 12.35 3.05
C ASP A 152 18.91 12.73 1.74
N THR A 153 18.17 13.18 0.73
CA THR A 153 18.73 13.67 -0.54
C THR A 153 19.54 14.94 -0.32
N ALA A 154 19.00 15.93 0.40
CA ALA A 154 19.70 17.18 0.70
C ALA A 154 21.00 16.94 1.49
N LEU A 155 20.96 16.04 2.50
CA LEU A 155 22.15 15.63 3.23
C LEU A 155 23.17 14.92 2.34
N SER A 156 22.72 14.08 1.41
CA SER A 156 23.63 13.37 0.49
C SER A 156 24.31 14.32 -0.50
N MET A 157 23.59 15.34 -0.98
CA MET A 157 24.14 16.37 -1.87
C MET A 157 25.05 17.34 -1.10
N ASN A 158 24.70 17.64 0.16
CA ASN A 158 25.39 18.58 1.04
C ASN A 158 25.85 19.87 0.31
N SER A 159 24.94 20.43 -0.49
CA SER A 159 25.21 21.59 -1.34
C SER A 159 24.18 22.68 -1.10
N VAL A 160 24.53 23.90 -1.48
CA VAL A 160 23.62 25.06 -1.42
C VAL A 160 22.31 24.76 -2.16
N GLU A 161 22.41 24.20 -3.37
CA GLU A 161 21.26 23.83 -4.19
C GLU A 161 20.38 22.77 -3.51
N GLY A 162 20.98 21.71 -2.96
CA GLY A 162 20.23 20.63 -2.32
C GLY A 162 19.43 21.08 -1.10
N TYR A 163 20.00 21.94 -0.25
CA TYR A 163 19.28 22.49 0.90
C TYR A 163 18.19 23.49 0.48
N LEU A 164 18.45 24.32 -0.54
CA LEU A 164 17.44 25.25 -1.08
C LEU A 164 16.26 24.50 -1.71
N ASP A 165 16.51 23.43 -2.47
CA ASP A 165 15.47 22.60 -3.08
C ASP A 165 14.60 21.92 -2.01
N TYR A 166 15.23 21.36 -0.96
CA TYR A 166 14.50 20.81 0.17
C TYR A 166 13.62 21.87 0.87
N MET A 167 14.17 23.05 1.17
CA MET A 167 13.41 24.14 1.81
C MET A 167 12.26 24.64 0.94
N ALA A 168 12.44 24.71 -0.39
CA ALA A 168 11.40 25.11 -1.33
C ALA A 168 10.30 24.05 -1.45
N THR A 169 10.67 22.77 -1.46
CA THR A 169 9.74 21.65 -1.56
C THR A 169 8.98 21.40 -0.26
N PHE A 170 9.63 21.61 0.89
CA PHE A 170 9.06 21.39 2.23
C PHE A 170 9.17 22.65 3.14
N PRO A 171 8.44 23.75 2.86
CA PRO A 171 8.56 25.00 3.63
C PRO A 171 8.13 24.91 5.10
N ARG A 172 7.43 23.83 5.48
CA ARG A 172 7.04 23.50 6.86
C ARG A 172 7.52 22.09 7.24
N GLY A 173 8.60 21.63 6.60
CA GLY A 173 9.24 20.35 6.87
C GLY A 173 9.84 20.31 8.28
N ALA A 174 10.03 19.10 8.82
CA ALA A 174 10.58 18.95 10.16
C ALA A 174 12.04 19.38 10.22
N HIS A 175 12.77 19.22 9.11
CA HIS A 175 14.18 19.57 8.97
C HIS A 175 14.42 20.92 8.28
N PHE A 176 13.41 21.80 8.20
CA PHE A 176 13.57 23.11 7.55
C PHE A 176 14.66 23.96 8.23
N GLU A 177 14.65 24.03 9.55
CA GLU A 177 15.67 24.79 10.30
C GLU A 177 17.05 24.14 10.19
N ASP A 178 17.14 22.81 10.23
CA ASP A 178 18.39 22.08 10.04
C ASP A 178 19.00 22.37 8.65
N ALA A 179 18.18 22.35 7.60
CA ALA A 179 18.58 22.69 6.23
C ALA A 179 19.05 24.16 6.14
N TYR A 180 18.34 25.08 6.78
CA TYR A 180 18.71 26.49 6.80
C TYR A 180 20.04 26.74 7.53
N GLU A 181 20.30 26.05 8.63
CA GLU A 181 21.58 26.12 9.34
C GLU A 181 22.72 25.52 8.52
N ALA A 182 22.51 24.38 7.88
CA ALA A 182 23.50 23.75 7.01
C ALA A 182 23.85 24.65 5.81
N LEU A 183 22.83 25.24 5.17
CA LEU A 183 23.00 26.23 4.11
C LEU A 183 23.84 27.43 4.59
N ARG A 184 23.49 28.00 5.74
CA ARG A 184 24.19 29.15 6.32
C ARG A 184 25.65 28.81 6.60
N LYS A 185 25.93 27.62 7.10
CA LYS A 185 27.28 27.13 7.37
C LYS A 185 28.10 27.05 6.08
N LEU A 186 27.56 26.44 5.02
CA LEU A 186 28.23 26.38 3.71
C LEU A 186 28.54 27.78 3.18
N LYS A 187 27.58 28.71 3.26
CA LYS A 187 27.78 30.09 2.82
C LYS A 187 28.81 30.85 3.65
N LEU A 188 28.86 30.61 4.95
CA LEU A 188 29.89 31.19 5.82
C LEU A 188 31.28 30.63 5.50
N GLU A 189 31.39 29.33 5.24
CA GLU A 189 32.64 28.68 4.84
C GLU A 189 33.17 29.25 3.52
N GLU A 190 32.30 29.39 2.52
CA GLU A 190 32.61 30.05 1.23
C GLU A 190 33.12 31.48 1.45
N ALA A 191 32.42 32.28 2.26
CA ALA A 191 32.82 33.65 2.58
C ALA A 191 34.18 33.71 3.32
N MET A 192 34.42 32.81 4.28
CA MET A 192 35.70 32.72 4.96
C MET A 192 36.85 32.31 4.03
N GLN A 193 36.59 31.45 3.05
CA GLN A 193 37.58 31.09 2.04
C GLN A 193 37.94 32.32 1.20
N TRP A 194 36.95 33.08 0.73
CA TRP A 194 37.18 34.35 0.03
C TRP A 194 37.96 35.36 0.90
N GLU A 195 37.62 35.50 2.18
CA GLU A 195 38.32 36.40 3.10
C GLU A 195 39.83 36.13 3.18
N ARG A 196 40.23 34.86 3.19
CA ARG A 196 41.65 34.47 3.18
C ARG A 196 42.31 34.78 1.83
N LEU A 197 41.60 34.55 0.73
CA LEU A 197 42.12 34.75 -0.62
C LEU A 197 42.40 36.22 -0.95
N LYS A 198 41.73 37.17 -0.29
CA LYS A 198 42.05 38.60 -0.46
C LYS A 198 43.51 38.95 -0.16
N ALA A 199 44.13 38.24 0.79
CA ALA A 199 45.55 38.41 1.13
C ALA A 199 46.49 37.54 0.29
N SER A 200 45.96 36.53 -0.42
CA SER A 200 46.77 35.65 -1.27
C SER A 200 47.33 36.42 -2.47
N THR A 201 48.54 36.04 -2.87
CA THR A 201 49.20 36.45 -4.11
C THR A 201 49.25 35.31 -5.12
N ASN A 202 48.77 34.13 -4.75
CA ASN A 202 48.76 32.95 -5.59
C ASN A 202 47.57 32.98 -6.54
N THR A 203 47.83 33.18 -7.83
CA THR A 203 46.77 33.24 -8.86
C THR A 203 46.09 31.89 -9.10
N ALA A 204 46.75 30.76 -8.77
CA ALA A 204 46.14 29.44 -8.89
C ALA A 204 44.98 29.27 -7.89
N GLU A 205 45.18 29.67 -6.63
CA GLU A 205 44.14 29.58 -5.58
C GLU A 205 42.88 30.39 -5.92
N LEU A 206 43.04 31.56 -6.56
CA LEU A 206 41.90 32.37 -7.00
C LEU A 206 41.12 31.70 -8.14
N ARG A 207 41.82 31.04 -9.07
CA ARG A 207 41.18 30.27 -10.15
C ARG A 207 40.48 29.03 -9.60
N ASP A 208 41.09 28.34 -8.66
CA ASP A 208 40.51 27.17 -8.00
C ASP A 208 39.25 27.54 -7.21
N PHE A 209 39.22 28.74 -6.61
CA PHE A 209 38.00 29.24 -5.96
C PHE A 209 36.85 29.44 -6.95
N LEU A 210 37.11 30.03 -8.12
CA LEU A 210 36.09 30.23 -9.15
C LEU A 210 35.61 28.90 -9.76
N SER A 211 36.49 27.91 -9.90
CA SER A 211 36.10 26.60 -10.43
C SER A 211 35.28 25.79 -9.42
N GLN A 212 35.58 25.91 -8.12
CA GLN A 212 34.83 25.25 -7.05
C GLN A 212 33.49 25.92 -6.76
N HIS A 213 33.37 27.23 -6.99
CA HIS A 213 32.15 28.01 -6.73
C HIS A 213 31.70 28.83 -7.96
N PRO A 214 31.18 28.18 -9.02
CA PRO A 214 30.84 28.86 -10.28
C PRO A 214 29.83 30.01 -10.13
N ASP A 215 28.88 29.86 -9.21
CA ASP A 215 27.79 30.82 -8.96
C ASP A 215 28.05 31.71 -7.73
N THR A 216 29.32 31.87 -7.33
CA THR A 216 29.66 32.68 -6.16
C THR A 216 29.37 34.17 -6.40
N PRO A 217 28.74 34.88 -5.44
CA PRO A 217 28.56 36.33 -5.53
C PRO A 217 29.90 37.09 -5.48
N PHE A 218 30.99 36.42 -5.10
CA PHE A 218 32.32 37.01 -5.03
C PHE A 218 33.06 36.98 -6.38
N ALA A 219 32.52 36.32 -7.41
CA ALA A 219 33.23 36.10 -8.68
C ALA A 219 33.81 37.39 -9.28
N PRO A 220 33.06 38.51 -9.39
CA PRO A 220 33.62 39.75 -9.95
C PRO A 220 34.78 40.33 -9.14
N LEU A 221 34.81 40.10 -7.82
CA LEU A 221 35.88 40.56 -6.94
C LEU A 221 37.13 39.69 -7.08
N VAL A 222 36.93 38.37 -7.19
CA VAL A 222 38.01 37.39 -7.39
C VAL A 222 38.66 37.62 -8.76
N GLU A 223 37.87 37.78 -9.82
CA GLU A 223 38.34 38.07 -11.17
C GLU A 223 39.14 39.38 -11.23
N LYS A 224 38.64 40.44 -10.59
CA LYS A 224 39.38 41.71 -10.49
C LYS A 224 40.71 41.54 -9.77
N ARG A 225 40.73 40.78 -8.67
CA ARG A 225 41.97 40.50 -7.92
C ARG A 225 42.96 39.71 -8.76
N LEU A 226 42.49 38.69 -9.49
CA LEU A 226 43.29 37.88 -10.40
C LEU A 226 43.91 38.75 -11.50
N ASP A 227 43.12 39.62 -12.13
CA ASP A 227 43.58 40.56 -13.16
C ASP A 227 44.66 41.51 -12.64
N SER A 228 44.43 42.14 -11.48
CA SER A 228 45.44 43.01 -10.85
C SER A 228 46.74 42.29 -10.49
N LEU A 229 46.68 41.03 -10.03
CA LEU A 229 47.88 40.24 -9.71
C LEU A 229 48.64 39.84 -10.98
N SER A 230 47.93 39.43 -12.03
CA SER A 230 48.53 39.13 -13.34
C SER A 230 49.19 40.36 -13.95
N TRP A 231 48.53 41.52 -13.90
CA TRP A 231 49.13 42.79 -14.31
C TRP A 231 50.36 43.14 -13.49
N ALA A 232 50.31 43.05 -12.16
CA ALA A 232 51.45 43.33 -11.29
C ALA A 232 52.64 42.39 -11.57
N GLY A 233 52.37 41.14 -11.96
CA GLY A 233 53.38 40.20 -12.46
C GLY A 233 54.04 40.67 -13.75
N ALA A 234 53.23 41.02 -14.75
CA ALA A 234 53.72 41.52 -16.04
C ALA A 234 54.52 42.81 -15.89
N ALA A 235 54.02 43.77 -15.10
CA ALA A 235 54.70 45.03 -14.82
C ALA A 235 56.02 44.85 -14.06
N ARG A 236 56.12 43.84 -13.18
CA ARG A 236 57.37 43.52 -12.47
C ARG A 236 58.40 42.87 -13.39
N ALA A 237 57.96 41.95 -14.26
CA ALA A 237 58.84 41.34 -15.25
C ALA A 237 59.31 42.37 -16.27
N ASN A 238 58.42 43.30 -16.65
CA ASN A 238 58.67 44.41 -17.56
C ASN A 238 59.33 43.97 -18.88
N THR A 239 58.81 42.90 -19.49
CA THR A 239 59.26 42.41 -20.79
C THR A 239 58.11 42.43 -21.81
N PRO A 240 58.39 42.55 -23.12
CA PRO A 240 57.36 42.44 -24.15
C PRO A 240 56.56 41.14 -24.06
N GLU A 241 57.20 40.03 -23.69
CA GLU A 241 56.57 38.71 -23.57
C GLU A 241 55.56 38.68 -22.43
N ALA A 242 55.91 39.24 -21.26
CA ALA A 242 55.02 39.25 -20.09
C ALA A 242 53.76 40.10 -20.34
N TYR A 243 53.92 41.25 -21.02
CA TYR A 243 52.78 42.06 -21.44
C TYR A 243 51.94 41.36 -22.52
N SER A 244 52.59 40.66 -23.45
CA SER A 244 51.90 39.89 -24.50
C SER A 244 51.08 38.74 -23.91
N GLU A 245 51.61 38.03 -22.91
CA GLU A 245 50.90 36.98 -22.18
C GLU A 245 49.67 37.54 -21.48
N TYR A 246 49.81 38.65 -20.74
CA TYR A 246 48.66 39.31 -20.10
C TYR A 246 47.56 39.65 -21.12
N ILE A 247 47.92 40.30 -22.23
CA ILE A 247 46.97 40.66 -23.30
C ILE A 247 46.29 39.41 -23.88
N TYR A 248 47.06 38.35 -24.13
CA TYR A 248 46.53 37.09 -24.65
C TYR A 248 45.50 36.47 -23.70
N LEU A 249 45.83 36.35 -22.41
CA LEU A 249 44.93 35.79 -21.40
C LEU A 249 43.64 36.61 -21.25
N SER A 250 43.72 37.94 -21.34
CA SER A 250 42.54 38.81 -21.37
C SER A 250 41.66 38.58 -22.59
N GLN A 251 42.26 38.39 -23.79
CA GLN A 251 41.49 38.10 -25.01
C GLN A 251 40.79 36.73 -24.96
N GLN A 252 41.37 35.77 -24.27
CA GLN A 252 40.75 34.46 -24.02
C GLN A 252 39.66 34.50 -22.93
N GLY A 253 39.40 35.67 -22.32
CA GLY A 253 38.45 35.82 -21.22
C GLY A 253 38.89 35.20 -19.90
N GLN A 254 40.17 34.78 -19.78
CA GLN A 254 40.72 34.24 -18.53
C GLN A 254 41.06 35.34 -17.53
N LEU A 255 41.25 36.56 -18.02
CA LEU A 255 41.45 37.76 -17.22
C LEU A 255 40.43 38.81 -17.66
N ARG A 256 40.03 39.64 -16.71
CA ARG A 256 39.11 40.76 -16.97
C ARG A 256 39.68 41.76 -17.97
N GLY A 257 41.00 41.94 -17.98
CA GLY A 257 41.69 42.78 -18.95
C GLY A 257 41.60 44.27 -18.67
N ASP A 258 41.48 44.67 -17.40
CA ASP A 258 41.36 46.09 -17.03
C ASP A 258 42.62 46.89 -17.43
N TYR A 259 43.77 46.23 -17.64
CA TYR A 259 45.07 46.85 -17.97
C TYR A 259 45.55 46.57 -19.40
N VAL A 260 44.68 46.11 -20.31
CA VAL A 260 45.10 45.70 -21.67
C VAL A 260 45.70 46.86 -22.48
N ASN A 261 45.20 48.08 -22.28
CA ASN A 261 45.70 49.26 -22.99
C ASN A 261 47.10 49.63 -22.51
N GLU A 262 47.30 49.66 -21.19
CA GLU A 262 48.57 49.92 -20.52
C GLU A 262 49.62 48.85 -20.89
N ALA A 263 49.22 47.58 -20.89
CA ALA A 263 50.08 46.48 -21.32
C ALA A 263 50.51 46.65 -22.79
N ARG A 264 49.59 47.04 -23.68
CA ARG A 264 49.89 47.26 -25.10
C ARG A 264 50.88 48.40 -25.29
N GLN A 265 50.68 49.50 -24.57
CA GLN A 265 51.57 50.65 -24.59
C GLN A 265 52.97 50.25 -24.11
N LYS A 266 53.07 49.62 -22.93
CA LYS A 266 54.36 49.21 -22.35
C LYS A 266 55.12 48.23 -23.24
N ARG A 267 54.43 47.27 -23.85
CA ARG A 267 55.01 46.35 -24.82
C ARG A 267 55.60 47.10 -26.03
N GLU A 268 54.87 48.07 -26.57
CA GLU A 268 55.32 48.85 -27.73
C GLU A 268 56.54 49.73 -27.39
N GLU A 269 56.51 50.40 -26.23
CA GLU A 269 57.64 51.20 -25.72
C GLU A 269 58.93 50.36 -25.60
N LEU A 270 58.82 49.12 -25.09
CA LEU A 270 59.98 48.24 -24.94
C LEU A 270 60.49 47.70 -26.28
N LEU A 271 59.59 47.36 -27.20
CA LEU A 271 59.97 46.89 -28.54
C LEU A 271 60.64 48.00 -29.35
N SER A 272 60.13 49.23 -29.30
CA SER A 272 60.73 50.36 -30.00
C SER A 272 62.11 50.71 -29.43
N ALA A 273 62.26 50.72 -28.11
CA ALA A 273 63.56 50.92 -27.47
C ALA A 273 64.59 49.83 -27.83
N PHE A 274 64.14 48.57 -27.94
CA PHE A 274 64.99 47.48 -28.40
C PHE A 274 65.45 47.68 -29.85
N VAL A 275 64.53 48.02 -30.76
CA VAL A 275 64.87 48.27 -32.17
C VAL A 275 65.86 49.43 -32.32
N GLU A 276 65.65 50.54 -31.60
CA GLU A 276 66.56 51.69 -31.62
C GLU A 276 67.98 51.29 -31.18
N SER A 277 68.10 50.51 -30.11
CA SER A 277 69.41 50.06 -29.60
C SER A 277 70.18 49.21 -30.62
N VAL A 278 69.49 48.37 -31.40
CA VAL A 278 70.11 47.52 -32.43
C VAL A 278 70.58 48.36 -33.61
N ILE A 279 69.80 49.38 -34.00
CA ILE A 279 70.16 50.27 -35.11
C ILE A 279 71.40 51.11 -34.76
N THR A 280 71.47 51.66 -33.55
CA THR A 280 72.62 52.48 -33.12
C THR A 280 73.94 51.72 -33.08
N ASP A 281 73.92 50.41 -32.82
CA ASP A 281 75.12 49.56 -32.78
C ASP A 281 75.58 49.11 -34.18
N SER A 282 74.75 49.28 -35.20
CA SER A 282 74.98 48.78 -36.57
C SER A 282 75.57 49.82 -37.53
N ILE A 283 75.83 51.05 -37.08
CA ILE A 283 76.41 52.12 -37.90
C ILE A 283 77.91 52.25 -37.54
N PRO A 284 78.85 51.69 -38.34
CA PRO A 284 80.27 51.94 -38.14
C PRO A 284 80.61 53.39 -38.51
N GLU A 285 81.47 54.03 -37.70
CA GLU A 285 82.10 55.34 -37.97
C GLU A 285 82.90 55.36 -39.29
#